data_AF-A0A5E4MQL7-F1
#
_entry.id   AF-A0A5E4MQL7-F1
#
_cell.length_a   1.000
_cell.length_b   1.000
_cell.length_c   1.000
_cell.angle_alpha   90.00
_cell.angle_beta   90.00
_cell.angle_gamma   90.00
#
_symmetry.space_group_name_H-M   'P 1'
#
loop_
_entity.id
_entity.type
_entity.pdbx_description
1 polymer ?
#
loop_
_entity_poly.entity_id
_entity_poly.type
_entity_poly.pdbx_seq_one_letter_code
_entity_poly.pdbx_strand_id
1 'polypeptide(L)'
;MFEDDLKWPYLKTYFKQLSESDITEEKSNFTFKCMLCMPKIKLISTFISSDSNLKTHIKLKLSEVGKTVKNLSQTEFNKANLELIINTVSPFSLIEHPAFIKYCHLTLNKVPMSRSLMKKVHCSMIRFIN
;
A
#
# COMPACT_ATOMS: atom_id res chain seq x y z
N MET A 1 6.44 -23.08 -18.74
CA MET A 1 6.78 -21.91 -17.90
C MET A 1 6.43 -22.33 -16.48
N PHE A 2 7.42 -22.54 -15.61
CA PHE A 2 7.23 -23.21 -14.32
C PHE A 2 6.29 -22.37 -13.44
N GLU A 3 5.10 -22.89 -13.13
CA GLU A 3 4.30 -22.34 -12.06
C GLU A 3 5.02 -22.70 -10.75
N ASP A 4 5.40 -21.69 -9.97
CA ASP A 4 5.90 -21.88 -8.61
C ASP A 4 4.80 -22.57 -7.79
N ASP A 5 4.88 -23.89 -7.65
CA ASP A 5 3.91 -24.72 -6.93
C ASP A 5 3.96 -24.44 -5.42
N LEU A 6 3.20 -23.43 -5.00
CA LEU A 6 2.97 -23.11 -3.60
C LEU A 6 2.15 -24.22 -2.95
N LYS A 7 2.63 -24.78 -1.82
CA LYS A 7 1.89 -25.86 -1.12
C LYS A 7 0.44 -25.51 -0.80
N TRP A 8 0.15 -24.24 -0.50
CA TRP A 8 -1.20 -23.75 -0.32
C TRP A 8 -1.52 -22.66 -1.36
N PRO A 9 -2.06 -23.02 -2.53
CA PRO A 9 -2.24 -22.10 -3.65
C PRO A 9 -3.05 -20.85 -3.31
N TYR A 10 -4.00 -20.94 -2.37
CA TYR A 10 -4.81 -19.80 -1.91
C TYR A 10 -4.00 -18.74 -1.14
N LEU A 11 -2.80 -19.07 -0.68
CA LEU A 11 -1.90 -18.14 0.02
C LEU A 11 -0.97 -17.37 -0.93
N LYS A 12 -0.98 -17.66 -2.24
CA LYS A 12 -0.08 -17.06 -3.24
C LYS A 12 -0.19 -15.54 -3.33
N THR A 13 -1.35 -15.01 -3.00
CA THR A 13 -1.63 -13.57 -3.01
C THR A 13 -0.94 -12.83 -1.86
N TYR A 14 -0.57 -13.54 -0.78
CA TYR A 14 -0.02 -12.96 0.45
C TYR A 14 1.43 -13.37 0.72
N PHE A 15 1.85 -14.51 0.16
CA PHE A 15 3.13 -15.11 0.42
C PHE A 15 3.81 -15.58 -0.87
N LYS A 16 5.13 -15.44 -0.89
CA LYS A 16 6.01 -16.14 -1.83
C LYS A 16 6.79 -17.21 -1.07
N GLN A 17 6.67 -18.48 -1.45
CA GLN A 17 7.51 -19.54 -0.90
C GLN A 17 8.94 -19.40 -1.44
N LEU A 18 9.93 -19.51 -0.56
CA LEU A 18 11.32 -19.17 -0.86
C LEU A 18 12.26 -20.38 -0.98
N SER A 19 11.78 -21.60 -0.81
CA SER A 19 12.58 -22.78 -0.47
C SER A 19 13.98 -22.83 -1.09
N GLU A 20 15.01 -22.67 -0.23
CA GLU A 20 16.37 -23.14 -0.47
C GLU A 20 17.04 -23.42 0.89
N SER A 21 17.03 -24.69 1.28
CA SER A 21 18.11 -25.31 2.06
C SER A 21 17.98 -26.81 1.85
N ASP A 22 19.08 -27.40 1.40
CA ASP A 22 19.33 -28.78 0.99
C ASP A 22 18.39 -29.85 1.55
N ILE A 23 18.04 -30.79 0.67
CA ILE A 23 17.35 -32.04 0.98
C ILE A 23 18.29 -32.87 1.88
N THR A 24 18.30 -32.55 3.15
CA THR A 24 18.61 -33.50 4.23
C THR A 24 17.27 -33.88 4.84
N GLU A 25 17.01 -35.18 4.92
CA GLU A 25 15.72 -35.86 5.06
C GLU A 25 14.88 -35.55 6.33
N GLU A 26 15.15 -34.44 7.04
CA GLU A 26 14.52 -34.12 8.33
C GLU A 26 13.88 -32.73 8.43
N LYS A 27 13.83 -31.93 7.35
CA LYS A 27 13.20 -30.59 7.41
C LYS A 27 11.74 -30.61 6.95
N SER A 28 10.86 -30.85 7.91
CA SER A 28 9.40 -30.77 7.77
C SER A 28 8.83 -29.34 7.67
N ASN A 29 9.64 -28.34 7.33
CA ASN A 29 9.25 -26.93 7.38
C ASN A 29 9.48 -26.18 6.05
N PHE A 30 8.54 -25.30 5.70
CA PHE A 30 8.63 -24.37 4.59
C PHE A 30 8.74 -22.93 5.06
N THR A 31 9.53 -22.14 4.33
CA THR A 31 9.71 -20.72 4.59
C THR A 31 9.00 -19.88 3.54
N PHE A 32 8.19 -18.94 4.02
CA PHE A 32 7.37 -18.04 3.22
C PHE A 32 7.80 -16.60 3.46
N LYS A 33 7.94 -15.83 2.39
CA LYS A 33 8.09 -14.37 2.41
C LYS A 33 6.72 -13.72 2.41
N CYS A 34 6.38 -12.96 3.46
CA CYS A 34 5.15 -12.20 3.49
C CYS A 34 5.24 -10.95 2.60
N MET A 35 4.26 -10.79 1.70
CA MET A 35 4.13 -9.63 0.83
C MET A 35 3.36 -8.47 1.49
N LEU A 36 2.64 -8.73 2.59
CA LEU A 36 1.93 -7.69 3.37
C LEU A 36 2.83 -6.98 4.38
N CYS A 37 3.98 -7.58 4.75
CA CYS A 37 4.93 -6.98 5.68
C CYS A 37 5.86 -6.02 4.93
N MET A 38 5.48 -4.75 4.88
CA MET A 38 6.31 -3.64 4.40
C MET A 38 6.43 -2.54 5.47
N PRO A 39 7.53 -1.75 5.50
CA PRO A 39 8.70 -1.80 4.61
C PRO A 39 9.69 -2.93 4.94
N LYS A 40 9.65 -3.48 6.17
CA LYS A 40 10.49 -4.61 6.57
C LYS A 40 9.82 -5.93 6.20
N ILE A 41 10.38 -6.60 5.19
CA ILE A 41 9.96 -7.92 4.75
C ILE A 41 10.10 -8.92 5.90
N LYS A 42 9.05 -9.72 6.16
CA LYS A 42 9.07 -10.77 7.19
C LYS A 42 9.03 -12.16 6.54
N LEU A 43 9.92 -13.03 7.02
CA LEU A 43 9.94 -14.45 6.67
C LEU A 43 9.20 -15.25 7.76
N ILE A 44 8.43 -16.25 7.34
CA ILE A 44 7.65 -17.10 8.24
C ILE A 44 7.94 -18.55 7.90
N SER A 45 8.47 -19.29 8.88
CA SER A 45 8.63 -20.74 8.79
C SER A 45 7.37 -21.44 9.27
N THR A 46 6.93 -22.48 8.58
CA THR A 46 5.77 -23.28 8.97
C THR A 46 5.96 -24.75 8.65
N PHE A 47 5.35 -25.61 9.45
CA PHE A 47 5.35 -27.04 9.21
C PHE A 47 4.60 -27.38 7.93
N ILE A 48 5.09 -28.39 7.21
CA ILE A 48 4.48 -28.90 5.98
C ILE A 48 3.04 -29.35 6.19
N SER A 49 2.68 -29.78 7.39
CA SER A 49 1.36 -30.29 7.74
C SER A 49 0.36 -29.21 8.16
N SER A 50 0.78 -27.96 8.35
CA SER A 50 -0.08 -26.91 8.93
C SER A 50 0.26 -25.51 8.44
N ASP A 51 -0.77 -24.71 8.17
CA ASP A 51 -0.65 -23.30 7.76
C ASP A 51 -1.25 -22.33 8.79
N SER A 52 -1.52 -22.80 10.01
CA SER A 52 -2.21 -22.02 11.05
C SER A 52 -1.50 -20.70 11.39
N ASN A 53 -0.17 -20.70 11.37
CA ASN A 53 0.64 -19.49 11.59
C ASN A 53 0.54 -18.50 10.42
N LEU A 54 0.48 -18.97 9.17
CA LEU A 54 0.29 -18.14 7.97
C LEU A 54 -1.09 -17.49 7.98
N LYS A 55 -2.15 -18.26 8.28
CA LYS A 55 -3.52 -17.74 8.44
C LYS A 55 -3.61 -16.67 9.53
N THR A 56 -3.01 -16.95 10.70
CA THR A 56 -3.00 -16.00 11.83
C THR A 56 -2.25 -14.73 11.45
N HIS A 57 -1.12 -14.87 10.76
CA HIS A 57 -0.34 -13.74 10.28
C HIS A 57 -1.10 -12.87 9.28
N ILE A 58 -1.80 -13.48 8.31
CA ILE A 58 -2.66 -12.75 7.37
C ILE A 58 -3.74 -11.97 8.11
N LYS A 59 -4.46 -12.62 9.05
CA LYS A 59 -5.51 -11.95 9.83
C LYS A 59 -4.97 -10.72 10.58
N LEU A 60 -3.82 -10.86 11.23
CA LEU A 60 -3.17 -9.75 11.92
C LEU A 60 -2.78 -8.63 10.95
N LYS A 61 -2.09 -8.96 9.85
CA LYS A 61 -1.63 -7.95 8.89
C LYS A 61 -2.77 -7.27 8.16
N LEU A 62 -3.80 -8.00 7.73
CA LEU A 62 -5.00 -7.39 7.16
C LEU A 62 -5.75 -6.51 8.17
N SER A 63 -5.70 -6.84 9.46
CA SER A 63 -6.25 -5.96 10.50
C SER A 63 -5.41 -4.70 10.74
N GLU A 64 -4.12 -4.71 10.37
CA GLU A 64 -3.21 -3.56 10.43
C GLU A 64 -3.26 -2.69 9.16
N VAL A 65 -3.57 -3.30 8.00
CA VAL A 65 -3.83 -2.62 6.71
C VAL A 65 -5.13 -1.82 6.86
N GLY A 66 -4.98 -0.58 7.34
CA GLY A 66 -6.09 0.33 7.67
C GLY A 66 -6.02 0.92 9.08
N LYS A 67 -5.18 0.38 9.98
CA LYS A 67 -5.02 0.89 11.36
C LYS A 67 -3.77 1.71 11.60
N THR A 68 -2.82 1.73 10.67
CA THR A 68 -1.66 2.61 10.78
C THR A 68 -1.93 3.98 10.16
N VAL A 69 -2.89 4.71 10.74
CA VAL A 69 -2.77 6.17 10.74
C VAL A 69 -1.66 6.46 11.76
N LYS A 70 -0.39 6.35 11.34
CA LYS A 70 0.66 7.01 12.11
C LYS A 70 0.26 8.47 12.11
N ASN A 71 -0.05 9.01 13.29
CA ASN A 71 -0.34 10.41 13.44
C ASN A 71 0.84 11.18 12.86
N LEU A 72 0.60 11.92 11.79
CA LEU A 72 1.60 12.76 11.17
C LEU A 72 2.00 13.80 12.22
N SER A 73 3.29 13.91 12.52
CA SER A 73 3.72 14.95 13.47
C SER A 73 3.42 16.33 12.88
N GLN A 74 3.18 17.32 13.76
CA GLN A 74 2.95 18.70 13.30
C GLN A 74 4.11 19.20 12.43
N THR A 75 5.34 18.81 12.75
CA THR A 75 6.54 19.16 11.99
C THR A 75 6.52 18.57 10.58
N GLU A 76 6.17 17.29 10.44
CA GLU A 76 6.06 16.64 9.12
C GLU A 76 4.91 17.22 8.30
N PHE A 77 3.77 17.51 8.95
CA PHE A 77 2.63 18.16 8.30
C PHE A 77 3.00 19.56 7.79
N ASN A 78 3.60 20.39 8.64
CA ASN A 78 4.04 21.73 8.29
C ASN A 78 5.06 21.70 7.14
N LYS A 79 6.02 20.77 7.19
CA LYS A 79 7.02 20.62 6.13
C LYS A 79 6.38 20.27 4.79
N ALA A 80 5.47 19.29 4.76
CA ALA A 80 4.78 18.88 3.54
C ALA A 80 3.93 20.02 2.95
N ASN A 81 3.24 20.78 3.80
CA ASN A 81 2.45 21.93 3.36
C ASN A 81 3.32 23.06 2.81
N LEU A 82 4.45 23.37 3.46
CA LEU A 82 5.39 24.37 2.98
C LEU A 82 5.97 23.98 1.61
N GLU A 83 6.35 22.72 1.43
CA GLU A 83 6.86 22.20 0.17
C GLU A 83 5.83 22.32 -0.96
N LEU A 84 4.56 21.98 -0.69
CA LEU A 84 3.46 22.16 -1.64
C LEU A 84 3.30 23.63 -2.05
N ILE A 85 3.23 24.53 -1.06
CA ILE A 85 3.00 25.96 -1.27
C ILE A 85 4.14 26.57 -2.11
N ILE A 86 5.40 26.28 -1.74
CA ILE A 86 6.58 26.84 -2.40
C ILE A 86 6.67 26.34 -3.85
N ASN A 87 6.56 25.02 -4.06
CA ASN A 87 6.75 24.42 -5.38
C ASN A 87 5.67 24.80 -6.39
N THR A 88 4.47 25.14 -5.91
CA THR A 88 3.33 25.50 -6.75
C THR A 88 3.05 27.00 -6.78
N VAL A 89 3.78 27.80 -6.00
CA VAL A 89 3.51 29.23 -5.76
C VAL A 89 2.04 29.45 -5.39
N SER A 90 1.51 28.58 -4.53
CA SER A 90 0.10 28.60 -4.13
C SER A 90 -0.14 29.54 -2.94
N PRO A 91 -1.36 30.09 -2.78
CA PRO A 91 -1.71 30.81 -1.57
C PRO A 91 -1.78 29.88 -0.35
N PHE A 92 -1.49 30.41 0.85
CA PHE A 92 -1.60 29.65 2.10
C PHE A 92 -3.00 29.11 2.35
N SER A 93 -4.05 29.76 1.84
CA SER A 93 -5.44 29.32 1.99
C SER A 93 -5.75 28.03 1.23
N LEU A 94 -4.92 27.59 0.28
CA LEU A 94 -5.16 26.38 -0.50
C LEU A 94 -5.29 25.13 0.39
N ILE A 95 -4.39 24.99 1.37
CA ILE A 95 -4.34 23.79 2.23
C ILE A 95 -5.53 23.70 3.20
N GLU A 96 -6.15 24.84 3.52
CA GLU A 96 -7.34 24.93 4.37
C GLU A 96 -8.65 24.91 3.56
N HIS A 97 -8.56 25.09 2.24
CA HIS A 97 -9.73 25.21 1.40
C HIS A 97 -10.55 23.90 1.41
N PRO A 98 -11.88 23.93 1.65
CA PRO A 98 -12.69 22.72 1.78
C PRO A 98 -12.61 21.77 0.57
N ALA A 99 -12.48 22.32 -0.64
CA ALA A 99 -12.34 21.52 -1.86
C ALA A 99 -11.01 20.74 -1.90
N PHE A 100 -9.92 21.32 -1.38
CA PHE A 100 -8.61 20.66 -1.30
C PHE A 100 -8.63 19.54 -0.26
N ILE A 101 -9.20 19.80 0.92
CA ILE A 101 -9.39 18.78 1.97
C ILE A 101 -10.22 17.60 1.42
N LYS A 102 -11.33 17.89 0.73
CA LYS A 102 -12.16 16.87 0.08
C LYS A 102 -11.39 16.08 -0.97
N TYR A 103 -10.57 16.74 -1.79
CA TYR A 103 -9.72 16.08 -2.77
C TYR A 103 -8.75 15.10 -2.09
N CYS A 104 -8.03 15.53 -1.05
CA CYS A 104 -7.11 14.68 -0.28
C CYS A 104 -7.80 13.44 0.28
N HIS A 105 -9.00 13.58 0.86
CA HIS A 105 -9.81 12.45 1.33
C HIS A 105 -10.19 11.48 0.21
N LEU A 106 -10.53 11.98 -0.97
CA LEU A 106 -10.91 11.15 -2.10
C LEU A 106 -9.72 10.37 -2.69
N THR A 107 -8.54 10.97 -2.68
CA THR A 107 -7.31 10.42 -3.29
C THR A 107 -6.43 9.65 -2.31
N LEU A 108 -6.72 9.70 -1.01
CA LEU A 108 -6.07 8.88 0.01
C LEU A 108 -6.12 7.40 -0.43
N ASN A 109 -4.95 6.83 -0.70
CA ASN A 109 -4.73 5.46 -1.21
C ASN A 109 -5.23 5.17 -2.63
N LYS A 110 -5.46 6.19 -3.48
CA LYS A 110 -5.88 6.00 -4.88
C LYS A 110 -4.89 6.68 -5.84
N VAL A 111 -4.49 5.97 -6.88
CA VAL A 111 -3.67 6.53 -7.98
C VAL A 111 -4.62 7.00 -9.10
N PRO A 112 -4.59 8.28 -9.52
CA PRO A 112 -5.44 8.75 -10.60
C PRO A 112 -5.10 8.05 -11.92
N MET A 113 -6.13 7.45 -12.55
CA MET A 113 -6.00 6.58 -13.73
C MET A 113 -5.73 7.34 -15.04
N SER A 114 -5.84 8.69 -15.08
CA SER A 114 -5.63 9.48 -16.31
C SER A 114 -5.11 10.89 -16.04
N ARG A 115 -4.11 11.34 -16.83
CA ARG A 115 -3.58 12.71 -16.84
C ARG A 115 -4.38 13.69 -17.74
N SER A 116 -5.51 13.28 -18.32
CA SER A 116 -6.30 14.10 -19.25
C SER A 116 -7.12 15.23 -18.59
N LEU A 117 -6.98 15.42 -17.27
CA LEU A 117 -7.76 16.35 -16.46
C LEU A 117 -7.73 17.78 -17.02
N MET A 118 -6.57 18.26 -17.50
CA MET A 118 -6.41 19.61 -18.08
C MET A 118 -7.36 19.86 -19.27
N LYS A 119 -7.53 18.88 -20.17
CA LYS A 119 -8.46 19.01 -21.32
C LYS A 119 -9.92 19.05 -20.87
N LYS A 120 -10.27 18.28 -19.82
CA LYS A 120 -11.64 18.24 -19.28
C LYS A 120 -11.99 19.49 -18.49
N VAL A 121 -11.07 19.99 -17.67
CA VAL A 121 -11.24 21.22 -16.88
C VAL A 121 -11.39 22.43 -17.81
N HIS A 122 -10.56 22.55 -18.84
CA HIS A 122 -10.66 23.62 -19.83
C HIS A 122 -12.05 23.63 -20.53
N CYS A 123 -12.55 22.47 -20.96
CA CYS A 123 -13.89 22.37 -21.55
C CYS A 123 -15.02 22.73 -20.56
N SER A 124 -14.89 22.37 -19.28
CA SER A 124 -15.89 22.71 -18.26
C SER A 124 -15.88 24.20 -17.89
N MET A 125 -14.72 24.86 -17.86
CA MET A 125 -14.64 26.30 -17.60
C MET A 125 -15.22 27.14 -18.74
N ILE A 126 -14.97 26.76 -20.00
CA ILE A 126 -15.55 27.45 -21.17
C ILE A 126 -17.09 27.39 -21.17
N ARG A 127 -17.67 26.29 -20.67
CA ARG A 127 -19.12 26.11 -20.52
C ARG A 127 -19.76 26.90 -19.37
N PHE A 128 -18.96 27.39 -18.42
CA PHE A 128 -19.47 28.17 -17.30
C PHE A 128 -19.41 29.68 -17.56
N ILE A 129 -18.65 30.09 -18.59
CA ILE A 129 -18.41 31.49 -18.97
C ILE A 129 -19.25 31.91 -20.20
N ASN A 130 -19.83 30.96 -20.93
CA ASN A 130 -20.83 31.21 -21.99
C ASN A 130 -22.20 30.71 -21.54
#